data_AF-A0A2W6WM97-F1
#
_entry.id   AF-A0A2W6WM97-F1
#
_cell.length_a   1.000
_cell.length_b   1.000
_cell.length_c   1.000
_cell.angle_alpha   90.00
_cell.angle_beta   90.00
_cell.angle_gamma   90.00
#
_symmetry.space_group_name_H-M   'P 1'
#
loop_
_entity.id
_entity.type
_entity.pdbx_description
1 polymer ?
#
loop_
_entity_poly.entity_id
_entity_poly.type
_entity_poly.pdbx_seq_one_letter_code
_entity_poly.pdbx_strand_id
1 'polypeptide(L)' 'MIADLKYRVGVVGKTRSELTDLLGKPEMDAADPSASYWLLCPSFIDIWVLRVHWESNRAVEAIVHDT' A
#
# COMPACT_ATOMS: atom_id res chain seq x y z
N MET A 1 -4.38 -15.80 1.12
CA MET A 1 -3.05 -15.93 0.48
C MET A 1 -2.81 -14.63 -0.29
N ILE A 2 -1.77 -13.86 0.03
CA ILE A 2 -1.69 -12.41 -0.28
C ILE A 2 -1.57 -12.01 -1.75
N ALA A 3 -1.31 -12.94 -2.67
CA ALA A 3 -1.58 -12.71 -4.10
C ALA A 3 -3.02 -12.21 -4.33
N ASP A 4 -3.95 -12.64 -3.48
CA ASP A 4 -5.35 -12.26 -3.47
C ASP A 4 -5.57 -10.82 -2.97
N LEU A 5 -4.66 -10.23 -2.19
CA LEU A 5 -4.76 -8.83 -1.73
C LEU A 5 -4.39 -7.85 -2.86
N LYS A 6 -3.37 -8.17 -3.66
CA LYS A 6 -3.08 -7.44 -4.92
C LYS A 6 -4.23 -7.52 -5.93
N TYR A 7 -4.96 -8.64 -5.98
CA TYR A 7 -6.04 -8.88 -6.96
C TYR A 7 -7.45 -8.51 -6.46
N ARG A 8 -7.75 -8.62 -5.17
CA ARG A 8 -9.06 -8.28 -4.58
C ARG A 8 -9.13 -6.86 -4.04
N VAL A 9 -8.02 -6.28 -3.59
CA VAL A 9 -7.96 -4.87 -3.24
C VAL A 9 -7.47 -4.17 -4.49
N GLY A 10 -8.39 -3.64 -5.29
CA GLY A 10 -8.06 -2.85 -6.48
C GLY A 10 -7.34 -1.55 -6.09
N VAL A 11 -6.09 -1.67 -5.65
CA VAL A 11 -5.23 -0.57 -5.18
C VAL A 11 -4.84 0.28 -6.36
N VAL A 12 -4.42 -0.34 -7.46
CA VAL A 12 -4.08 0.37 -8.71
C VAL A 12 -5.31 1.13 -9.22
N GLY A 13 -5.12 2.41 -9.52
CA GLY A 13 -6.15 3.34 -9.98
C GLY A 13 -6.85 4.12 -8.87
N LYS A 14 -6.74 3.70 -7.59
CA LYS A 14 -7.26 4.45 -6.44
C LYS A 14 -6.41 5.68 -6.16
N THR A 15 -7.04 6.67 -5.55
CA THR A 15 -6.39 7.89 -5.05
C THR A 15 -5.75 7.67 -3.68
N ARG A 16 -4.86 8.59 -3.28
CA ARG A 16 -4.24 8.58 -1.95
C ARG A 16 -5.28 8.63 -0.83
N SER A 17 -6.33 9.44 -0.99
CA SER A 17 -7.41 9.54 0.00
C SER A 17 -8.21 8.26 0.12
N GLU A 18 -8.60 7.63 -1.00
CA GLU A 18 -9.36 6.37 -0.97
C GLU A 18 -8.58 5.24 -0.29
N LEU A 19 -7.27 5.13 -0.54
CA LEU A 19 -6.45 4.14 0.17
C LEU A 19 -6.26 4.50 1.64
N THR A 20 -6.15 5.78 1.96
CA THR A 20 -6.04 6.23 3.36
C THR A 20 -7.30 5.93 4.15
N ASP A 21 -8.48 6.07 3.54
CA ASP A 21 -9.75 5.72 4.18
C ASP A 21 -9.90 4.20 4.38
N LEU A 22 -9.33 3.39 3.48
CA LEU A 22 -9.41 1.93 3.54
C LEU A 22 -8.38 1.31 4.49
N LEU A 23 -7.15 1.83 4.50
CA LEU A 23 -6.00 1.23 5.17
C LEU A 23 -5.47 2.06 6.34
N GLY A 24 -6.02 3.26 6.56
CA GLY A 24 -5.48 4.23 7.49
C GLY A 24 -4.32 5.02 6.90
N LYS A 25 -3.66 5.82 7.76
CA LYS A 25 -2.57 6.70 7.32
C LYS A 25 -1.36 5.87 6.86
N PRO A 26 -0.81 6.15 5.67
CA PRO A 26 0.46 5.57 5.29
C PRO A 26 1.59 6.10 6.15
N GLU A 27 2.64 5.28 6.26
CA GLU A 27 3.97 5.76 6.56
C GLU A 27 4.51 6.46 5.31
N MET A 28 4.97 7.70 5.48
CA MET A 28 5.63 8.47 4.44
C MET A 28 7.13 8.26 4.53
N ASP A 29 7.74 7.86 3.42
CA ASP A 29 9.19 7.78 3.30
C ASP A 29 9.73 9.15 2.90
N ALA A 30 10.60 9.70 3.74
CA ALA A 30 11.25 10.98 3.47
C ALA A 30 12.19 10.93 2.26
N ALA A 31 12.64 9.73 1.85
CA ALA A 31 13.52 9.54 0.71
C ALA A 31 12.77 9.45 -0.63
N ASP A 32 11.51 9.01 -0.63
CA ASP A 32 10.70 8.88 -1.85
C ASP A 32 9.26 9.42 -1.64
N PRO A 33 9.01 10.71 -1.92
CA PRO A 33 7.67 11.30 -1.80
C PRO A 33 6.67 10.77 -2.84
N SER A 34 7.15 10.04 -3.85
CA SER A 34 6.32 9.40 -4.87
C SER A 34 5.80 8.03 -4.43
N ALA A 35 6.32 7.48 -3.32
CA ALA A 35 5.87 6.22 -2.74
C ALA A 35 5.18 6.43 -1.38
N SER A 36 4.30 5.50 -1.01
CA SER A 36 3.71 5.45 0.34
C SER A 36 3.62 4.01 0.79
N TYR A 37 3.73 3.80 2.11
CA TYR A 37 3.85 2.47 2.69
C TYR A 37 2.75 2.23 3.71
N TRP A 38 2.20 1.03 3.71
CA TRP A 38 1.28 0.55 4.73
C TRP A 38 1.81 -0.74 5.32
N LEU A 39 1.84 -0.80 6.65
CA LEU A 39 2.08 -2.04 7.38
C LEU A 39 0.77 -2.82 7.41
N LEU A 40 0.73 -3.91 6.67
CA LEU A 40 -0.31 -4.91 6.73
C LEU A 40 0.12 -5.93 7.79
N CYS A 41 -0.55 -5.93 8.94
CA CYS A 41 -0.31 -6.92 10.00
C CYS A 41 -1.44 -7.95 10.00
N PRO A 42 -1.40 -8.97 9.11
CA PRO A 42 -2.40 -10.04 9.11
C PRO A 42 -2.33 -10.91 10.39
N SER A 43 -1.19 -10.95 11.08
CA SER A 43 -1.00 -11.62 12.36
C SER A 43 -0.03 -10.82 13.25
N PHE A 44 0.07 -11.15 14.54
CA PHE A 44 1.04 -10.50 15.45
C PHE A 44 2.51 -10.83 15.10
N ILE A 45 2.75 -11.93 14.37
CA ILE A 45 4.08 -12.45 14.06
C ILE A 45 4.52 -12.07 12.64
N ASP A 46 3.56 -11.83 11.73
CA ASP A 46 3.85 -11.56 10.32
C ASP A 46 3.53 -10.09 9.99
N ILE A 47 4.57 -9.33 9.66
CA ILE A 47 4.45 -7.95 9.18
C ILE A 47 4.70 -7.97 7.67
N TRP A 48 3.76 -7.41 6.93
CA TRP A 48 3.84 -7.29 5.48
C TRP A 48 3.80 -5.82 5.13
N VAL A 49 4.61 -5.39 4.18
CA VAL A 49 4.71 -3.99 3.76
C VAL A 49 4.10 -3.86 2.38
N LEU A 50 3.01 -3.08 2.28
CA LEU A 50 2.45 -2.62 1.03
C LEU A 50 3.11 -1.30 0.65
N ARG A 51 3.91 -1.32 -0.41
CA ARG A 51 4.44 -0.13 -1.09
C ARG A 51 3.54 0.23 -2.26
N VAL A 52 3.10 1.48 -2.33
CA VAL A 52 2.31 2.01 -3.44
C VAL A 52 3.05 3.17 -4.07
N HIS A 53 3.25 3.13 -5.39
CA HIS A 53 3.79 4.24 -6.16
C HIS A 53 2.67 5.06 -6.77
N TRP A 54 2.87 6.37 -6.77
CA TRP A 54 1.87 7.35 -7.13
C TRP A 54 2.28 8.15 -8.36
N GLU A 55 1.35 8.29 -9.31
CA GLU A 55 1.48 9.20 -10.43
C GLU A 55 0.17 9.98 -10.57
N SER A 56 0.25 11.31 -10.72
CA SER A 56 -0.96 12.15 -10.89
C SER A 56 -2.06 11.89 -9.83
N ASN A 57 -1.65 11.67 -8.57
CA ASN A 57 -2.51 11.33 -7.43
C ASN A 57 -3.28 9.99 -7.57
N ARG A 58 -2.80 9.06 -8.40
CA ARG A 58 -3.35 7.70 -8.54
C ARG A 58 -2.26 6.66 -8.32
N ALA A 59 -2.64 5.55 -7.70
CA ALA A 59 -1.77 4.41 -7.52
C ALA A 59 -1.53 3.76 -8.88
N VAL A 60 -0.29 3.76 -9.35
CA VAL A 60 0.10 3.13 -10.62
C VAL A 60 0.70 1.75 -10.41
N GLU A 61 1.32 1.54 -9.26
CA GLU A 61 1.96 0.29 -8.90
C GLU A 61 1.77 0.00 -7.41
N ALA A 62 1.55 -1.27 -7.09
CA ALA A 62 1.45 -1.77 -5.73
C ALA A 62 2.33 -3.02 -5.58
N ILE A 63 3.24 -3.00 -4.61
CA ILE A 63 4.17 -4.07 -4.30
C ILE A 63 3.94 -4.47 -2.84
N VAL A 64 3.78 -5.76 -2.59
CA VAL A 64 3.70 -6.29 -1.23
C VAL A 64 4.92 -7.17 -1.02
N HIS A 65 5.65 -6.95 0.06
CA HIS A 65 6.76 -7.79 0.49
C HIS A 65 6.64 -8.09 1.98
N ASP A 66 7.07 -9.27 2.38
CA ASP A 66 7.30 -9.63 3.78
C ASP A 66 8.59 -8.98 4.30
N THR A 67 8.64 -8.76 5.61
CA THR A 67 9.83 -8.27 6.32
C THR A 67 10.47 -9.37 7.15
#